data_AF-A0A8B6FMK8-F1
#
_entry.id   AF-A0A8B6FMK8-F1
#
_cell.length_a   1.000
_cell.length_b   1.000
_cell.length_c   1.000
_cell.angle_alpha   90.00
_cell.angle_beta   90.00
_cell.angle_gamma   90.00
#
_symmetry.space_group_name_H-M   'P 1'
#
loop_
_entity.id
_entity.type
_entity.pdbx_description
1 polymer ?
#
loop_
_entity_poly.entity_id
_entity_poly.type
_entity_poly.pdbx_seq_one_letter_code
_entity_poly.pdbx_strand_id
1 'polypeptide(L)'
;MYSTFSKVDERAAGGSSIFVKDNVIHSTVQLTTDLQAVAIRLSLDKTITLCSIYIPPNSIIDKAKLKNLTDQLPSPFILMGDFNAHNPLWGSKTHNAKGKIIEDFVSQEGLCIFNDGSNTYLHPGNGSYSSIDITICDPSLLLDYSWRVHDDLCGSDHFPIVLEHFLILPNREYHVGNLTRRTGPCLRISVERNFSQRCLRLCKIQF
;
A
#
# COMPACT_ATOMS: atom_id res chain seq x y z
N MET A 1 5.90 20.46 0.36
CA MET A 1 4.56 20.28 -0.23
C MET A 1 4.54 18.84 -0.78
N TYR A 2 3.45 18.37 -1.39
CA TYR A 2 3.35 16.99 -1.89
C TYR A 2 2.84 16.97 -3.33
N SER A 3 3.48 16.18 -4.19
CA SER A 3 2.93 15.72 -5.47
C SER A 3 1.82 14.71 -5.21
N THR A 4 0.69 14.84 -5.91
CA THR A 4 -0.46 13.92 -5.78
C THR A 4 -0.74 13.25 -7.12
N PHE A 5 -0.85 11.92 -7.11
CA PHE A 5 -1.20 11.10 -8.27
C PHE A 5 -2.47 10.33 -7.93
N SER A 6 -3.52 10.44 -8.74
CA SER A 6 -4.81 9.84 -8.40
C SER A 6 -5.47 9.23 -9.63
N LYS A 7 -6.14 8.10 -9.43
CA LYS A 7 -7.11 7.56 -10.37
C LYS A 7 -8.47 7.54 -9.67
N VAL A 8 -9.35 8.42 -10.10
CA VAL A 8 -10.69 8.62 -9.55
C VAL A 8 -11.69 8.22 -10.64
N ASP A 9 -12.68 7.39 -10.30
CA ASP A 9 -13.82 7.17 -11.20
C ASP A 9 -14.67 8.44 -11.29
N GLU A 10 -15.35 8.67 -12.42
CA GLU A 10 -16.20 9.86 -12.67
C GLU A 10 -17.36 10.03 -11.66
N ARG A 11 -17.59 9.04 -10.80
CA ARG A 11 -18.53 9.10 -9.69
C ARG A 11 -17.74 9.11 -8.38
N ALA A 12 -18.14 9.96 -7.43
CA ALA A 12 -17.55 10.09 -6.10
C ALA A 12 -17.68 8.81 -5.24
N ALA A 13 -17.02 7.71 -5.64
CA ALA A 13 -17.33 6.35 -5.21
C ALA A 13 -16.10 5.46 -4.95
N GLY A 14 -14.87 5.98 -5.00
CA GLY A 14 -13.68 5.16 -4.81
C GLY A 14 -12.46 5.80 -5.44
N GLY A 15 -11.27 5.27 -5.13
CA GLY A 15 -10.07 5.55 -5.90
C GLY A 15 -8.81 5.13 -5.18
N SER A 16 -7.71 5.16 -5.93
CA SER A 16 -6.35 4.97 -5.43
C SER A 16 -5.58 6.27 -5.68
N SER A 17 -4.67 6.62 -4.77
CA SER A 17 -3.85 7.83 -4.91
C SER A 17 -2.49 7.67 -4.24
N ILE A 18 -1.45 8.28 -4.79
CA ILE A 18 -0.11 8.34 -4.20
C ILE A 18 0.27 9.79 -3.91
N PHE A 19 0.70 10.08 -2.69
CA PHE A 19 1.25 11.38 -2.30
C PHE A 19 2.76 11.24 -2.15
N VAL A 20 3.56 12.08 -2.79
CA VAL A 20 5.03 12.05 -2.70
C VAL A 20 5.54 13.41 -2.25
N LYS A 21 6.46 13.44 -1.29
CA LYS A 21 7.09 14.70 -0.85
C LYS A 21 7.92 15.29 -1.99
N ASP A 22 7.81 16.60 -2.24
CA ASP A 22 8.40 17.24 -3.44
C ASP A 22 9.91 17.02 -3.61
N ASN A 23 10.65 16.80 -2.52
CA ASN A 23 12.10 16.63 -2.53
C ASN A 23 12.55 15.20 -2.85
N VAL A 24 11.61 14.30 -3.18
CA VAL A 24 11.90 12.92 -3.56
C VAL A 24 11.86 12.81 -5.08
N ILE A 25 12.89 12.22 -5.67
CA ILE A 25 12.97 12.04 -7.12
C ILE A 25 12.01 10.91 -7.51
N HIS A 26 11.06 11.22 -8.39
CA HIS A 26 10.04 10.28 -8.82
C HIS A 26 9.55 10.57 -10.24
N SER A 27 8.95 9.56 -10.87
CA SER A 27 8.22 9.68 -12.13
C SER A 27 6.95 8.83 -12.11
N THR A 28 5.95 9.20 -12.92
CA THR A 28 4.72 8.42 -13.06
C THR A 28 4.94 7.19 -13.93
N VAL A 29 4.37 6.05 -13.54
CA VAL A 29 4.26 4.88 -14.41
C VAL A 29 2.86 4.89 -15.02
N GLN A 30 2.79 4.95 -16.35
CA GLN A 30 1.51 4.95 -17.05
C GLN A 30 0.92 3.54 -17.05
N LEU A 31 -0.32 3.42 -16.57
CA LEU A 31 -1.02 2.14 -16.46
C LEU A 31 -2.21 2.10 -17.41
N THR A 32 -2.26 1.08 -18.25
CA THR A 32 -3.40 0.71 -19.10
C THR A 32 -4.13 -0.44 -18.44
N THR A 33 -5.03 -0.13 -17.52
CA THR A 33 -5.81 -1.11 -16.74
C THR A 33 -7.17 -0.55 -16.36
N ASP A 34 -8.17 -1.41 -16.20
CA ASP A 34 -9.49 -1.07 -15.64
C ASP A 34 -9.49 -1.09 -14.10
N LEU A 35 -8.42 -1.58 -13.46
CA LEU A 35 -8.25 -1.52 -12.02
C LEU A 35 -8.02 -0.08 -11.55
N GLN A 36 -8.50 0.22 -10.35
CA GLN A 36 -8.25 1.49 -9.67
C GLN A 36 -6.84 1.45 -9.07
N ALA A 37 -5.85 1.65 -9.93
CA ALA A 37 -4.43 1.61 -9.57
C ALA A 37 -3.69 2.85 -10.06
N VAL A 38 -2.71 3.28 -9.27
CA VAL A 38 -1.78 4.38 -9.58
C VAL A 38 -0.39 3.88 -9.27
N ALA A 39 0.57 4.11 -10.17
CA ALA A 39 1.95 3.72 -9.95
C ALA A 39 2.92 4.87 -10.19
N ILE A 40 3.97 4.90 -9.38
CA ILE A 40 5.11 5.80 -9.53
C ILE A 40 6.40 5.00 -9.42
N ARG A 41 7.45 5.52 -10.04
CA ARG A 41 8.81 5.02 -9.88
C ARG A 41 9.57 6.01 -9.00
N LEU A 42 10.09 5.50 -7.89
CA LEU A 42 10.87 6.25 -6.91
C LEU A 42 12.35 5.98 -7.13
N SER A 43 13.15 7.04 -7.16
CA SER A 43 14.60 6.94 -7.14
C SER A 43 15.10 7.25 -5.72
N LEU A 44 15.29 6.19 -4.93
CA LEU A 44 15.93 6.24 -3.62
C LEU A 44 17.42 5.89 -3.77
N ASP A 45 17.97 5.09 -2.85
CA ASP A 45 19.24 4.38 -3.03
C ASP A 45 19.14 3.26 -4.08
N LYS A 46 17.98 2.59 -4.12
CA LYS A 46 17.54 1.73 -5.21
C LYS A 46 16.33 2.35 -5.90
N THR A 47 16.21 2.10 -7.20
CA THR A 47 14.99 2.47 -7.92
C THR A 47 13.92 1.42 -7.68
N ILE A 48 12.77 1.84 -7.16
CA ILE A 48 11.62 0.96 -6.89
C ILE A 48 10.37 1.51 -7.55
N THR A 49 9.44 0.64 -7.93
CA THR A 49 8.10 1.04 -8.36
C THR A 49 7.13 0.83 -7.22
N LEU A 50 6.39 1.87 -6.84
CA LEU A 50 5.25 1.74 -5.94
C LEU A 50 3.97 1.79 -6.75
N CYS A 51 3.12 0.78 -6.57
CA CYS A 51 1.77 0.73 -7.11
C CYS A 51 0.76 0.69 -5.96
N SER A 52 -0.11 1.70 -5.92
CA SER A 52 -1.27 1.69 -5.04
C SER A 52 -2.49 1.14 -5.78
N ILE A 53 -3.22 0.23 -5.17
CA ILE A 53 -4.43 -0.38 -5.73
C ILE A 53 -5.62 -0.29 -4.77
N TYR A 54 -6.80 -0.07 -5.33
CA TYR A 54 -8.07 -0.32 -4.66
C TYR A 54 -8.92 -1.29 -5.48
N ILE A 55 -9.37 -2.37 -4.84
CA ILE A 55 -10.31 -3.34 -5.42
C ILE A 55 -11.61 -3.27 -4.61
N PRO A 56 -12.71 -2.72 -5.16
CA PRO A 56 -13.98 -2.63 -4.47
C PRO A 56 -14.48 -3.98 -3.92
N PRO A 57 -15.26 -4.01 -2.83
CA PRO A 57 -15.70 -5.26 -2.21
C PRO A 57 -16.45 -6.17 -3.18
N ASN A 58 -17.34 -5.60 -3.99
CA ASN A 58 -18.21 -6.32 -4.92
C ASN A 58 -17.65 -6.41 -6.36
N SER A 59 -16.42 -5.96 -6.62
CA SER A 59 -15.86 -6.04 -7.96
C SER A 59 -15.40 -7.47 -8.29
N ILE A 60 -15.64 -7.90 -9.52
CA ILE A 60 -15.11 -9.14 -10.06
C ILE A 60 -13.67 -8.88 -10.53
N ILE A 61 -12.74 -9.64 -9.99
CA ILE A 61 -11.33 -9.65 -10.42
C ILE A 61 -10.93 -11.07 -10.78
N ASP A 62 -9.99 -11.19 -11.71
CA ASP A 62 -9.34 -12.43 -12.06
C ASP A 62 -7.82 -12.24 -12.05
N LYS A 63 -7.10 -13.36 -12.19
CA LYS A 63 -5.63 -13.35 -12.19
C LYS A 63 -5.05 -12.63 -13.40
N ALA A 64 -5.74 -12.63 -14.54
CA ALA A 64 -5.25 -11.99 -15.75
C ALA A 64 -5.23 -10.47 -15.62
N LYS A 65 -6.21 -9.87 -14.93
CA LYS A 65 -6.21 -8.43 -14.61
C LYS A 65 -5.07 -8.04 -13.67
N LEU A 66 -4.84 -8.84 -12.63
CA LEU A 66 -3.72 -8.62 -11.69
C LEU A 66 -2.38 -8.75 -12.41
N LYS A 67 -2.22 -9.79 -13.23
CA LYS A 67 -1.02 -10.00 -14.03
C LYS A 67 -0.79 -8.88 -15.04
N ASN A 68 -1.83 -8.46 -15.76
CA ASN A 68 -1.74 -7.34 -16.68
C ASN A 68 -1.29 -6.05 -15.99
N LEU A 69 -1.75 -5.82 -14.74
CA LEU A 69 -1.28 -4.69 -13.95
C LEU A 69 0.22 -4.84 -13.60
N THR A 70 0.65 -6.00 -13.07
CA THR A 70 2.04 -6.18 -12.63
C THR A 70 3.03 -6.26 -13.79
N ASP A 71 2.63 -6.76 -14.96
CA ASP A 71 3.46 -6.75 -16.19
C ASP A 71 3.80 -5.32 -16.65
N GLN A 72 3.04 -4.31 -16.20
CA GLN A 72 3.27 -2.89 -16.49
C GLN A 72 4.14 -2.20 -15.42
N LEU A 73 4.46 -2.87 -14.31
CA LEU A 73 5.26 -2.30 -13.22
C LEU A 73 6.74 -2.63 -13.44
N PRO A 74 7.62 -1.63 -13.63
CA PRO A 74 9.05 -1.90 -13.70
C PRO A 74 9.56 -2.48 -12.38
N SER A 75 10.21 -3.65 -12.41
CA SER A 75 10.83 -4.24 -11.23
C SER A 75 12.02 -3.42 -10.70
N PRO A 76 12.33 -3.51 -9.39
CA PRO A 76 11.50 -4.16 -8.37
C PRO A 76 10.29 -3.30 -7.98
N PHE A 77 9.17 -3.92 -7.63
CA PHE A 77 7.93 -3.23 -7.28
C PHE A 77 7.33 -3.67 -5.93
N ILE A 78 6.54 -2.75 -5.37
CA ILE A 78 5.63 -2.97 -4.24
C ILE A 78 4.22 -2.63 -4.73
N LEU A 79 3.30 -3.58 -4.60
CA LEU A 79 1.87 -3.42 -4.87
C LEU A 79 1.13 -3.44 -3.54
N MET A 80 0.41 -2.38 -3.22
CA MET A 80 -0.31 -2.32 -1.95
C MET A 80 -1.57 -1.47 -1.96
N GLY A 81 -2.46 -1.77 -1.02
CA GLY A 81 -3.69 -1.02 -0.81
C GLY A 81 -4.82 -1.93 -0.35
N ASP A 82 -6.06 -1.51 -0.56
CA ASP A 82 -7.24 -2.24 -0.11
C ASP A 82 -7.73 -3.21 -1.19
N PHE A 83 -7.59 -4.50 -0.92
CA PHE A 83 -8.03 -5.56 -1.84
C PHE A 83 -9.47 -6.01 -1.58
N ASN A 84 -10.07 -5.66 -0.43
CA ASN A 84 -11.32 -6.26 0.06
C ASN A 84 -11.33 -7.79 -0.10
N ALA A 85 -10.21 -8.42 0.22
CA ALA A 85 -9.98 -9.84 0.04
C ALA A 85 -9.64 -10.48 1.39
N HIS A 86 -10.27 -11.60 1.69
CA HIS A 86 -10.10 -12.30 2.94
C HIS A 86 -9.33 -13.60 2.71
N ASN A 87 -8.19 -13.74 3.37
CA ASN A 87 -7.40 -14.96 3.41
C ASN A 87 -6.57 -15.00 4.72
N PRO A 88 -6.46 -16.17 5.40
CA PRO A 88 -5.56 -16.34 6.53
C PRO A 88 -4.10 -15.97 6.25
N LEU A 89 -3.64 -16.08 5.00
CA LEU A 89 -2.27 -15.75 4.60
C LEU A 89 -1.85 -14.32 4.95
N TRP A 90 -2.79 -13.37 5.02
CA TRP A 90 -2.54 -11.99 5.45
C TRP A 90 -3.33 -11.58 6.69
N GLY A 91 -3.81 -12.55 7.48
CA GLY A 91 -4.43 -12.31 8.80
C GLY A 91 -5.95 -12.34 8.87
N SER A 92 -6.66 -12.49 7.75
CA SER A 92 -8.12 -12.60 7.78
C SER A 92 -8.56 -13.92 8.39
N LYS A 93 -9.58 -13.89 9.26
CA LYS A 93 -10.16 -15.11 9.89
C LYS A 93 -10.89 -16.01 8.90
N THR A 94 -11.30 -15.45 7.77
CA THR A 94 -12.08 -16.12 6.73
C THR A 94 -11.32 -16.13 5.43
N HIS A 95 -11.78 -16.96 4.52
CA HIS A 95 -11.25 -17.07 3.17
C HIS A 95 -12.40 -16.85 2.17
N ASN A 96 -12.24 -15.88 1.25
CA ASN A 96 -13.23 -15.62 0.20
C ASN A 96 -12.66 -15.87 -1.21
N ALA A 97 -13.53 -15.90 -2.23
CA ALA A 97 -13.11 -16.19 -3.61
C ALA A 97 -12.04 -15.21 -4.12
N LYS A 98 -12.15 -13.92 -3.76
CA LYS A 98 -11.14 -12.90 -4.10
C LYS A 98 -9.79 -13.19 -3.42
N GLY A 99 -9.82 -13.59 -2.15
CA GLY A 99 -8.64 -14.02 -1.40
C GLY A 99 -7.96 -15.22 -2.05
N LYS A 100 -8.72 -16.18 -2.58
CA LYS A 100 -8.13 -17.32 -3.31
C LYS A 100 -7.43 -16.87 -4.59
N ILE A 101 -8.07 -16.00 -5.36
CA ILE A 101 -7.52 -15.48 -6.61
C ILE A 101 -6.19 -14.75 -6.37
N ILE A 102 -6.11 -13.93 -5.32
CA ILE A 102 -4.90 -13.18 -4.97
C ILE A 102 -3.82 -14.12 -4.43
N GLU A 103 -4.15 -15.10 -3.59
CA GLU A 103 -3.20 -16.12 -3.12
C GLU A 103 -2.58 -16.89 -4.29
N ASP A 104 -3.42 -17.39 -5.21
CA ASP A 104 -2.97 -18.10 -6.41
C ASP A 104 -2.10 -17.20 -7.29
N PHE A 105 -2.47 -15.93 -7.45
CA PHE A 105 -1.69 -14.95 -8.21
C PHE A 105 -0.30 -14.73 -7.58
N VAL A 106 -0.22 -14.47 -6.28
CA VAL A 106 1.04 -14.27 -5.55
C VAL A 106 1.94 -15.50 -5.71
N SER A 107 1.38 -16.70 -5.53
CA SER A 107 2.14 -17.95 -5.67
C SER A 107 2.63 -18.20 -7.09
N GLN A 108 1.83 -17.86 -8.11
CA GLN A 108 2.17 -18.11 -9.52
C GLN A 108 3.23 -17.15 -10.05
N GLU A 109 3.15 -15.87 -9.66
CA GLU A 109 4.11 -14.84 -10.08
C GLU A 109 5.38 -14.80 -9.20
N GLY A 110 5.48 -15.66 -8.17
CA GLY A 110 6.65 -15.73 -7.30
C GLY A 110 6.84 -14.49 -6.42
N LEU A 111 5.73 -13.83 -6.05
CA LEU A 111 5.74 -12.61 -5.24
C LEU A 111 5.72 -12.94 -3.74
N CYS A 112 6.04 -11.95 -2.91
CA CYS A 112 6.03 -12.05 -1.46
C CYS A 112 4.96 -11.17 -0.84
N ILE A 113 4.51 -11.52 0.37
CA ILE A 113 3.56 -10.75 1.18
C ILE A 113 4.27 -10.26 2.44
N PHE A 114 4.13 -8.98 2.76
CA PHE A 114 4.70 -8.39 3.97
C PHE A 114 3.81 -8.52 5.21
N ASN A 115 2.49 -8.68 5.04
CA ASN A 115 1.53 -8.74 6.14
C ASN A 115 1.92 -9.81 7.17
N ASP A 116 1.94 -9.44 8.45
CA ASP A 116 2.29 -10.34 9.57
C ASP A 116 1.07 -10.99 10.24
N GLY A 117 -0.13 -10.74 9.71
CA GLY A 117 -1.40 -11.20 10.27
C GLY A 117 -2.13 -10.17 11.13
N SER A 118 -1.54 -9.00 11.39
CA SER A 118 -2.20 -7.89 12.09
C SER A 118 -3.47 -7.42 11.37
N ASN A 119 -4.45 -6.94 12.14
CA ASN A 119 -5.71 -6.42 11.60
C ASN A 119 -5.47 -5.06 10.95
N THR A 120 -6.02 -4.85 9.76
CA THR A 120 -5.88 -3.59 9.00
C THR A 120 -7.18 -2.81 8.88
N TYR A 121 -8.31 -3.40 9.28
CA TYR A 121 -9.64 -2.79 9.20
C TYR A 121 -10.47 -3.04 10.46
N LEU A 122 -11.17 -2.00 10.92
CA LEU A 122 -12.20 -2.07 11.96
C LEU A 122 -13.57 -1.70 11.34
N HIS A 123 -14.47 -2.67 11.29
CA HIS A 123 -15.80 -2.45 10.73
C HIS A 123 -16.65 -1.54 11.65
N PRO A 124 -17.07 -0.34 11.19
CA PRO A 124 -17.66 0.68 12.05
C PRO A 124 -19.03 0.30 12.61
N GLY A 125 -19.78 -0.56 11.92
CA GLY A 125 -21.13 -0.95 12.33
C GLY A 125 -21.21 -2.07 13.37
N ASN A 126 -20.19 -2.92 13.46
CA ASN A 126 -20.23 -4.11 14.32
C ASN A 126 -18.96 -4.33 15.17
N GLY A 127 -17.94 -3.46 15.02
CA GLY A 127 -16.70 -3.53 15.80
C GLY A 127 -15.80 -4.72 15.46
N SER A 128 -16.08 -5.46 14.39
CA SER A 128 -15.26 -6.59 13.98
C SER A 128 -13.98 -6.16 13.26
N TYR A 129 -12.89 -6.88 13.51
CA TYR A 129 -11.62 -6.65 12.85
C TYR A 129 -11.41 -7.61 11.68
N SER A 130 -10.74 -7.12 10.63
CA SER A 130 -10.27 -7.96 9.53
C SER A 130 -8.98 -7.41 8.93
N SER A 131 -8.34 -8.23 8.09
CA SER A 131 -7.16 -7.85 7.31
C SER A 131 -7.49 -7.91 5.83
N ILE A 132 -7.70 -6.73 5.23
CA ILE A 132 -8.11 -6.58 3.81
C ILE A 132 -7.18 -5.66 3.01
N ASP A 133 -6.36 -4.87 3.71
CA ASP A 133 -5.24 -4.16 3.13
C ASP A 133 -4.01 -5.08 3.04
N ILE A 134 -3.49 -5.27 1.83
CA ILE A 134 -2.42 -6.22 1.53
C ILE A 134 -1.23 -5.47 0.96
N THR A 135 -0.02 -5.90 1.32
CA THR A 135 1.24 -5.41 0.78
C THR A 135 2.00 -6.57 0.13
N ILE A 136 2.10 -6.54 -1.20
CA ILE A 136 2.74 -7.54 -2.05
C ILE A 136 4.01 -6.93 -2.66
N CYS A 137 5.10 -7.69 -2.81
CA CYS A 137 6.32 -7.18 -3.41
C CYS A 137 7.11 -8.22 -4.21
N ASP A 138 8.04 -7.73 -5.03
CA ASP A 138 9.14 -8.54 -5.55
C ASP A 138 9.99 -9.11 -4.39
N PRO A 139 10.48 -10.36 -4.47
CA PRO A 139 11.27 -10.98 -3.40
C PRO A 139 12.54 -10.21 -3.01
N SER A 140 13.13 -9.47 -3.95
CA SER A 140 14.33 -8.66 -3.73
C SER A 140 14.13 -7.50 -2.75
N LEU A 141 12.88 -7.11 -2.48
CA LEU A 141 12.54 -6.03 -1.55
C LEU A 141 12.16 -6.52 -0.16
N LEU A 142 11.87 -7.82 0.03
CA LEU A 142 11.31 -8.32 1.28
C LEU A 142 12.21 -8.06 2.50
N LEU A 143 13.54 -8.11 2.31
CA LEU A 143 14.53 -7.87 3.36
C LEU A 143 14.98 -6.41 3.46
N ASP A 144 14.52 -5.53 2.58
CA ASP A 144 14.89 -4.11 2.57
C ASP A 144 13.97 -3.28 3.48
N TYR A 145 12.79 -3.79 3.85
CA TYR A 145 11.78 -3.07 4.62
C TYR A 145 11.29 -3.85 5.84
N SER A 146 10.97 -3.12 6.91
CA SER A 146 10.08 -3.59 7.97
C SER A 146 8.64 -3.21 7.63
N TRP A 147 7.68 -4.00 8.10
CA TRP A 147 6.26 -3.79 7.90
C TRP A 147 5.55 -3.78 9.25
N ARG A 148 4.61 -2.85 9.45
CA ARG A 148 3.75 -2.82 10.63
C ARG A 148 2.43 -2.13 10.36
N VAL A 149 1.44 -2.44 11.19
CA VAL A 149 0.20 -1.67 11.30
C VAL A 149 0.39 -0.57 12.36
N HIS A 150 -0.16 0.61 12.10
CA HIS A 150 -0.16 1.71 13.07
C HIS A 150 -1.19 1.46 14.18
N ASP A 151 -0.87 1.86 15.41
CA ASP A 151 -1.70 1.56 16.59
C ASP A 151 -3.01 2.39 16.67
N ASP A 152 -3.10 3.45 15.86
CA ASP A 152 -4.25 4.35 15.77
C ASP A 152 -4.83 4.34 14.35
N LEU A 153 -6.16 4.36 14.26
CA LEU A 153 -6.95 4.49 13.04
C LEU A 153 -6.79 5.86 12.35
N CYS A 154 -6.29 6.86 13.07
CA CYS A 154 -6.10 8.22 12.56
C CYS A 154 -7.40 8.83 11.99
N GLY A 155 -8.54 8.49 12.61
CA GLY A 155 -9.87 8.94 12.19
C GLY A 155 -10.50 8.14 11.04
N SER A 156 -9.85 7.08 10.55
CA SER A 156 -10.34 6.15 9.52
C SER A 156 -11.05 4.93 10.13
N ASP A 157 -11.61 4.07 9.29
CA ASP A 157 -11.97 2.68 9.62
C ASP A 157 -10.85 1.68 9.24
N HIS A 158 -9.83 2.15 8.53
CA HIS A 158 -8.62 1.41 8.19
C HIS A 158 -7.43 1.87 9.03
N PHE A 159 -6.65 0.92 9.54
CA PHE A 159 -5.38 1.21 10.18
C PHE A 159 -4.32 1.52 9.11
N PRO A 160 -3.55 2.61 9.27
CA PRO A 160 -2.39 2.86 8.42
C PRO A 160 -1.40 1.69 8.43
N ILE A 161 -0.96 1.27 7.25
CA ILE A 161 0.19 0.39 7.09
C ILE A 161 1.46 1.25 6.98
N VAL A 162 2.57 0.75 7.52
CA VAL A 162 3.85 1.44 7.48
C VAL A 162 4.93 0.48 6.99
N LEU A 163 5.64 0.89 5.94
CA LEU A 163 6.87 0.25 5.48
C LEU A 163 8.07 1.13 5.88
N GLU A 164 9.05 0.59 6.58
CA GLU A 164 10.24 1.36 6.97
C GLU A 164 11.48 0.69 6.38
N HIS A 165 12.18 1.40 5.48
CA HIS A 165 13.40 0.90 4.86
C HIS A 165 14.54 0.81 5.88
N PHE A 166 15.30 -0.29 5.87
CA PHE A 166 16.39 -0.49 6.84
C PHE A 166 17.60 0.40 6.60
N LEU A 167 17.86 0.84 5.36
CA LEU A 167 18.93 1.80 5.11
C LEU A 167 18.44 3.19 5.46
N ILE A 168 18.89 3.65 6.62
CA ILE A 168 18.85 5.03 7.07
C ILE A 168 19.60 5.86 6.02
N LEU A 169 18.91 6.72 5.25
CA LEU A 169 19.64 7.78 4.53
C LEU A 169 20.46 8.56 5.57
N PRO A 170 21.72 8.93 5.29
CA PRO A 170 22.54 9.66 6.26
C PRO A 170 21.78 10.89 6.81
N ASN A 171 21.58 10.88 8.12
CA ASN A 171 20.67 11.73 8.89
C ASN A 171 20.89 13.24 8.67
N ARG A 172 19.83 14.03 8.92
CA ARG A 172 19.98 15.23 9.77
C ARG A 172 19.78 14.78 11.21
N GLU A 173 20.84 14.79 12.02
CA GLU A 173 20.71 14.55 13.46
C GLU A 173 20.02 15.75 14.12
N TYR A 174 18.98 15.50 14.92
CA TYR A 174 18.47 16.45 15.88
C TYR A 174 18.61 15.85 17.28
N HIS A 175 19.26 16.58 18.18
CA HIS A 175 19.40 16.18 19.58
C HIS A 175 18.24 16.76 20.38
N VAL A 176 17.47 15.87 21.03
CA VAL A 176 16.47 16.24 22.05
C VAL A 176 16.83 15.49 23.33
N GLY A 177 17.64 16.12 24.18
CA GLY A 177 18.16 15.49 25.41
C GLY A 177 19.14 14.34 25.16
N ASN A 178 19.27 13.44 26.15
CA ASN A 178 20.20 12.29 26.15
C ASN A 178 19.71 11.08 25.34
N LEU A 179 18.64 11.22 24.54
CA LEU A 179 18.08 10.13 23.74
C LEU A 179 18.34 10.38 22.25
N THR A 180 19.21 9.57 21.65
CA THR A 180 19.43 9.57 20.20
C THR A 180 18.27 8.86 19.51
N ARG A 181 17.30 9.60 18.97
CA ARG A 181 16.34 9.05 18.01
C ARG A 181 16.85 9.30 16.60
N ARG A 182 17.06 8.22 15.82
CA ARG A 182 17.40 8.30 14.40
C ARG A 182 16.10 8.31 13.59
N THR A 183 15.83 9.40 12.87
CA THR A 183 14.69 9.50 11.96
C THR A 183 15.22 9.73 10.54
N GLY A 184 15.37 8.63 9.80
CA GLY A 184 15.56 8.67 8.35
C GLY A 184 14.21 8.76 7.61
N PRO A 185 14.22 8.98 6.29
CA PRO A 185 13.00 8.97 5.48
C PRO A 185 12.32 7.60 5.60
N CYS A 186 11.14 7.58 6.18
CA CYS A 186 10.36 6.37 6.43
C CYS A 186 9.28 6.31 5.36
N LEU A 187 9.26 5.32 4.45
CA LEU A 187 8.20 5.16 3.43
C LEU A 187 6.86 4.78 4.10
N ARG A 188 6.21 5.72 4.79
CA ARG A 188 4.89 5.46 5.37
C ARG A 188 3.89 5.37 4.25
N ILE A 189 3.08 4.32 4.18
CA ILE A 189 2.07 4.19 3.13
C ILE A 189 0.72 3.90 3.78
N SER A 190 0.01 4.97 4.12
CA SER A 190 -1.24 4.88 4.87
C SER A 190 -2.44 4.78 3.93
N VAL A 191 -3.31 3.78 4.18
CA VAL A 191 -4.65 3.68 3.60
C VAL A 191 -5.62 4.56 4.38
N GLU A 192 -5.78 5.83 3.97
CA GLU A 192 -6.64 6.80 4.68
C GLU A 192 -7.92 7.10 3.89
N ARG A 193 -9.04 7.33 4.61
CA ARG A 193 -10.29 7.84 4.05
C ARG A 193 -10.31 9.36 4.18
N ASN A 194 -10.28 10.10 3.07
CA ASN A 194 -10.28 11.57 3.13
C ASN A 194 -11.68 12.12 3.47
N PHE A 195 -11.86 12.77 4.61
CA PHE A 195 -13.15 13.37 4.99
C PHE A 195 -13.55 14.61 4.17
N SER A 196 -12.60 15.25 3.48
CA SER A 196 -12.87 16.44 2.65
C SER A 196 -13.33 16.11 1.22
N GLN A 197 -13.02 14.90 0.73
CA GLN A 197 -13.44 14.39 -0.57
C GLN A 197 -13.99 12.98 -0.37
N ARG A 198 -15.30 12.89 -0.15
CA ARG A 198 -16.00 11.64 0.11
C ARG A 198 -15.64 10.59 -0.95
N CYS A 199 -15.04 9.48 -0.50
CA CYS A 199 -14.76 8.21 -1.20
C CYS A 199 -13.36 7.94 -1.79
N LEU A 200 -12.30 8.68 -1.44
CA LEU A 200 -10.93 8.27 -1.85
C LEU A 200 -10.24 7.42 -0.79
N ARG A 201 -9.69 6.27 -1.21
CA ARG A 201 -8.74 5.47 -0.41
C ARG A 201 -7.33 5.90 -0.79
N LEU A 202 -6.68 6.57 0.14
CA LEU A 202 -5.40 7.25 -0.08
C LEU A 202 -4.27 6.25 0.09
N CYS A 203 -3.18 6.37 -0.65
CA CYS A 203 -1.90 5.72 -0.38
C CYS A 203 -0.91 6.85 -0.12
N LYS A 204 -0.84 7.28 1.14
CA LYS A 204 -0.05 8.47 1.47
C LYS A 204 1.39 8.08 1.68
N ILE A 205 2.31 8.43 0.77
CA ILE A 205 3.75 8.33 1.03
C ILE A 205 4.19 9.54 1.84
N GLN A 206 4.48 9.34 3.12
CA GLN A 206 5.24 10.31 3.90
C GLN A 206 6.67 9.82 4.01
N PHE A 207 7.64 10.75 4.07
CA PHE A 207 9.05 10.51 4.40
C PHE A 207 9.39 11.25 5.68
#